data_AF-A0A6N1YCH2-F1
#
_entry.id   AF-A0A6N1YCH2-F1
#
_cell.length_a   1.000
_cell.length_b   1.000
_cell.length_c   1.000
_cell.angle_alpha   90.00
_cell.angle_beta   90.00
_cell.angle_gamma   90.00
#
_symmetry.space_group_name_H-M   'P 1'
#
loop_
_entity.id
_entity.type
_entity.pdbx_description
1 polymer ?
#
loop_
_entity_poly.entity_id
_entity_poly.type
_entity_poly.pdbx_seq_one_letter_code
_entity_poly.pdbx_strand_id
1 'polypeptide(L)'
;MATQEGRRSFLLGITLNELGFIMFFLLMIISAASLQNTKLKLVDEIQQKAKLQAEVDALQASEENFKRLQLLESRLLQAAGFIAKPSEQQLDELFTRLQEAQAGIELQQLNTQLKRELVALQDYKKLVDVLARNGLANGTPQAVETLLNKAELAMQEQKTLKGRLAYMQKKLQENGLDHPPCWADTQSGAVEYLYNITLYENKMRIVAAWPEHRKADLRLIPDAEKLAGATVTVAQLNRQVAPLFAWSKAHNCRHFVRIKDDSMTSKEAFKRQMLAIEAYFYKYLQR
;
A
#
# COMPACT_ATOMS: atom_id res chain seq x y z
N MET A 1 93.97 76.37 33.36
CA MET A 1 93.10 77.15 32.46
C MET A 1 92.35 76.18 31.56
N ALA A 2 91.02 76.33 31.55
CA ALA A 2 89.99 75.75 30.66
C ALA A 2 90.40 75.70 29.17
N THR A 3 89.85 74.91 28.23
CA THR A 3 88.62 74.08 28.05
C THR A 3 88.77 73.45 26.65
N GLN A 4 88.23 72.26 26.36
CA GLN A 4 87.39 72.05 25.15
C GLN A 4 86.83 70.63 25.02
N GLU A 5 85.54 70.62 24.69
CA GLU A 5 84.60 69.52 24.55
C GLU A 5 85.05 68.39 23.62
N GLY A 6 84.96 67.16 24.14
CA GLY A 6 85.12 65.94 23.37
C GLY A 6 83.95 65.71 22.41
N ARG A 7 84.19 65.98 21.13
CA ARG A 7 83.40 65.46 20.01
C ARG A 7 83.24 63.94 20.13
N ARG A 8 82.02 63.46 20.41
CA ARG A 8 81.64 62.06 20.17
C ARG A 8 81.07 61.95 18.76
N SER A 9 81.87 61.41 17.85
CA SER A 9 81.47 61.09 16.49
C SER A 9 80.42 59.96 16.49
N PHE A 10 79.19 60.27 16.09
CA PHE A 10 78.19 59.26 15.72
C PHE A 10 78.52 58.75 14.31
N LEU A 11 79.22 57.62 14.23
CA LEU A 11 79.87 57.11 13.01
C LEU A 11 78.95 56.50 11.93
N LEU A 12 77.62 56.57 12.07
CA LEU A 12 76.69 56.02 11.06
C LEU A 12 75.39 56.83 10.85
N GLY A 13 75.22 58.01 11.45
CA GLY A 13 74.02 58.85 11.28
C GLY A 13 72.69 58.25 11.77
N ILE A 14 72.72 57.01 12.27
CA ILE A 14 71.56 56.25 12.77
C ILE A 14 71.51 56.39 14.29
N THR A 15 70.31 56.66 14.81
CA THR A 15 70.10 56.81 16.26
C THR A 15 70.14 55.46 16.97
N LEU A 16 70.55 55.44 18.25
CA LEU A 16 70.64 54.19 19.03
C LEU A 16 69.30 53.42 19.07
N ASN A 17 68.18 54.15 19.04
CA ASN A 17 66.84 53.57 18.98
C ASN A 17 66.56 52.86 17.65
N GLU A 18 66.97 53.44 16.51
CA GLU A 18 66.81 52.81 15.19
C GLU A 18 67.61 51.51 15.07
N LEU A 19 68.81 51.45 15.66
CA LEU A 19 69.60 50.23 15.68
C LEU A 19 68.94 49.14 16.54
N GLY A 20 68.30 49.52 17.65
CA GLY A 20 67.47 48.61 18.46
C GLY A 20 66.27 48.05 17.68
N PHE A 21 65.59 48.89 16.90
CA PHE A 21 64.47 48.44 16.05
C PHE A 21 64.94 47.48 14.94
N ILE A 22 66.08 47.74 14.29
CA ILE A 22 66.63 46.85 13.26
C ILE A 22 67.01 45.49 13.87
N MET A 23 67.66 45.48 15.03
CA MET A 23 68.01 44.24 15.73
C MET A 23 66.78 43.43 16.14
N PHE A 24 65.73 44.10 16.63
CA PHE A 24 64.46 43.45 16.96
C PHE A 24 63.79 42.84 15.72
N PHE A 25 63.81 43.55 14.59
CA PHE A 25 63.24 43.06 13.33
C PHE A 25 64.00 41.84 12.79
N LEU A 26 65.34 41.85 12.89
CA LEU A 26 66.18 40.70 12.54
C LEU A 26 65.88 39.48 13.41
N LEU A 27 65.75 39.66 14.73
CA LEU A 27 65.37 38.58 15.64
C LEU A 27 63.97 38.01 15.31
N MET A 28 63.02 38.88 14.97
CA MET A 28 61.67 38.46 14.59
C MET A 28 61.69 37.66 13.27
N ILE A 29 62.46 38.07 12.27
CA ILE A 29 62.63 37.33 11.01
C ILE A 29 63.27 35.96 11.25
N ILE A 30 64.33 35.89 12.07
CA ILE A 30 65.00 34.63 12.41
C ILE A 30 64.06 33.68 13.16
N SER A 31 63.27 34.20 14.10
CA SER A 31 62.27 33.43 14.84
C SER A 31 61.16 32.91 13.92
N ALA A 32 60.64 33.76 13.03
CA ALA A 32 59.62 33.35 12.06
C ALA A 32 60.15 32.28 11.10
N ALA A 33 61.39 32.42 10.60
CA ALA A 33 62.04 31.42 9.75
C ALA A 33 62.26 30.08 10.48
N SER A 34 62.67 30.13 11.75
CA SER A 34 62.81 28.94 12.61
C SER A 34 61.47 28.24 12.81
N LEU A 35 60.41 29.00 13.10
CA LEU A 35 59.05 28.48 13.30
C LEU A 35 58.46 27.85 12.03
N GLN A 36 58.79 28.42 10.87
CA GLN A 36 58.35 27.87 9.59
C GLN A 36 59.07 26.55 9.27
N ASN A 37 60.37 26.47 9.56
CA ASN A 37 61.13 25.23 9.41
C ASN A 37 60.65 24.13 10.36
N THR A 38 60.32 24.45 11.62
CA THR A 38 59.77 23.44 12.55
C THR A 38 58.39 22.96 12.11
N LYS A 39 57.54 23.86 11.59
CA LYS A 39 56.24 23.48 11.02
C LYS A 39 56.40 22.52 9.82
N LEU A 40 57.35 22.79 8.93
CA LEU A 40 57.61 21.92 7.78
C LEU A 40 58.10 20.53 8.20
N LYS A 41 59.02 20.45 9.17
CA LYS A 41 59.48 19.17 9.73
C LYS A 41 58.34 18.39 10.39
N LEU A 42 57.46 19.08 11.11
CA LEU A 42 56.31 18.44 11.76
C LEU A 42 55.33 17.85 10.74
N VAL A 43 55.10 18.54 9.62
CA VAL A 43 54.26 18.01 8.52
C VAL A 43 54.89 16.78 7.88
N ASP A 44 56.20 16.79 7.65
CA ASP A 44 56.92 15.64 7.08
C ASP A 44 56.88 14.43 8.03
N GLU A 45 57.09 14.62 9.33
CA GLU A 45 56.97 13.55 10.33
C GLU A 45 55.53 12.98 10.41
N ILE A 46 54.51 13.83 10.32
CA ILE A 46 53.11 13.40 10.28
C ILE A 46 52.84 12.57 9.01
N GLN A 47 53.35 13.00 7.86
CA GLN A 47 53.22 12.25 6.61
C GLN A 47 53.94 10.90 6.67
N GLN A 48 55.15 10.86 7.23
CA GLN A 48 55.89 9.61 7.40
C GLN A 48 55.16 8.65 8.35
N LYS A 49 54.66 9.12 9.49
CA LYS A 49 53.87 8.29 10.42
C LYS A 49 52.59 7.76 9.77
N ALA A 50 51.88 8.60 9.01
CA ALA A 50 50.69 8.17 8.28
C ALA A 50 51.02 7.09 7.23
N LYS A 51 52.15 7.21 6.54
CA LYS A 51 52.61 6.22 5.57
C LYS A 51 52.97 4.88 6.23
N LEU A 52 53.73 4.91 7.34
CA LEU A 52 54.04 3.69 8.09
C LEU A 52 52.78 3.01 8.63
N GLN A 53 51.81 3.79 9.12
CA GLN A 53 50.55 3.22 9.61
C GLN A 53 49.78 2.54 8.48
N ALA A 54 49.73 3.15 7.28
CA ALA A 54 49.07 2.55 6.12
C ALA A 54 49.76 1.23 5.66
N GLU A 55 51.09 1.14 5.76
CA GLU A 55 51.82 -0.11 5.46
C GLU A 55 51.54 -1.21 6.51
N VAL A 56 51.43 -0.85 7.79
CA VAL A 56 51.05 -1.78 8.88
C VAL A 56 49.63 -2.28 8.69
N ASP A 57 48.68 -1.40 8.38
CA ASP A 57 47.27 -1.75 8.16
C ASP A 57 47.13 -2.67 6.92
N ALA A 58 47.91 -2.42 5.86
CA ALA A 58 47.93 -3.27 4.66
C ALA A 58 48.48 -4.68 4.96
N LEU A 59 49.53 -4.79 5.79
CA LEU A 59 50.07 -6.08 6.23
C LEU A 59 49.06 -6.85 7.10
N GLN A 60 48.37 -6.16 8.02
CA GLN A 60 47.33 -6.76 8.86
C GLN A 60 46.13 -7.26 8.02
N ALA A 61 45.70 -6.49 7.03
CA ALA A 61 44.64 -6.90 6.10
C ALA A 61 45.05 -8.14 5.28
N SER A 62 46.32 -8.23 4.87
CA SER A 62 46.85 -9.42 4.19
C SER A 62 46.83 -10.65 5.10
N GLU A 63 47.16 -10.50 6.39
CA GLU A 63 47.13 -11.59 7.36
C GLU A 63 45.69 -12.05 7.66
N GLU A 64 44.74 -11.13 7.76
CA GLU A 64 43.32 -11.48 7.88
C GLU A 64 42.79 -12.22 6.66
N ASN A 65 43.16 -11.79 5.46
CA ASN A 65 42.77 -12.45 4.23
C ASN A 65 43.33 -13.88 4.16
N PHE A 66 44.58 -14.08 4.60
CA PHE A 66 45.18 -15.40 4.70
C PHE A 66 44.43 -16.30 5.71
N LYS A 67 44.07 -15.78 6.88
CA LYS A 67 43.26 -16.51 7.88
C LYS A 67 41.87 -16.87 7.33
N ARG A 68 41.23 -15.97 6.58
CA ARG A 68 39.94 -16.24 5.92
C ARG A 68 40.05 -17.32 4.85
N LEU A 69 41.13 -17.32 4.06
CA LEU A 69 41.38 -18.35 3.06
C LEU A 69 41.59 -19.72 3.72
N GLN A 70 42.37 -19.81 4.80
CA GLN A 70 42.53 -21.07 5.57
C GLN A 70 41.20 -21.54 6.19
N LEU A 71 40.36 -20.62 6.66
CA LEU A 71 39.05 -20.95 7.21
C LEU A 71 38.10 -21.45 6.11
N LEU A 72 38.13 -20.86 4.92
CA LEU A 72 37.36 -21.32 3.77
C LEU A 72 37.81 -22.70 3.32
N GLU A 73 39.11 -22.94 3.23
CA GLU A 73 39.68 -24.24 2.91
C GLU A 73 39.23 -25.31 3.91
N SER A 74 39.36 -25.06 5.22
CA SER A 74 38.93 -26.01 6.26
C SER A 74 37.41 -26.29 6.24
N ARG A 75 36.58 -25.27 5.99
CA ARG A 75 35.12 -25.46 5.85
C ARG A 75 34.75 -26.24 4.59
N LEU A 76 35.43 -26.01 3.47
CA LEU A 76 35.22 -26.76 2.24
C LEU A 76 35.62 -28.22 2.42
N LEU A 77 36.76 -28.49 3.06
CA LEU A 77 37.20 -29.84 3.39
C LEU A 77 36.17 -30.56 4.27
N GLN A 78 35.64 -29.88 5.30
CA GLN A 78 34.64 -30.44 6.18
C GLN A 78 33.28 -30.69 5.48
N ALA A 79 32.82 -29.76 4.65
CA ALA A 79 31.58 -29.89 3.88
C ALA A 79 31.65 -31.02 2.84
N ALA A 80 32.85 -31.25 2.28
CA ALA A 80 33.14 -32.36 1.38
C ALA A 80 33.44 -33.68 2.13
N GLY A 81 33.41 -33.70 3.46
CA GLY A 81 33.62 -34.88 4.29
C GLY A 81 35.07 -35.35 4.41
N PHE A 82 36.04 -34.53 4.01
CA PHE A 82 37.46 -34.86 4.07
C PHE A 82 38.04 -34.51 5.46
N ILE A 83 38.69 -35.49 6.09
CA ILE A 83 39.35 -35.35 7.40
C ILE A 83 40.81 -34.86 7.25
N ALA A 84 41.38 -34.96 6.03
CA ALA A 84 42.73 -34.49 5.68
C ALA A 84 42.74 -33.95 4.23
N LYS A 85 43.86 -33.33 3.81
CA LYS A 85 44.02 -32.79 2.45
C LYS A 85 43.80 -33.92 1.42
N PRO A 86 42.77 -33.83 0.55
CA PRO A 86 42.39 -34.91 -0.34
C PRO A 86 43.44 -35.10 -1.45
N SER A 87 43.59 -36.33 -1.92
CA SER A 87 44.38 -36.61 -3.13
C SER A 87 43.64 -36.11 -4.37
N GLU A 88 44.37 -35.86 -5.46
CA GLU A 88 43.76 -35.43 -6.74
C GLU A 88 42.66 -36.40 -7.20
N GLN A 89 42.85 -37.70 -6.98
CA GLN A 89 41.86 -38.73 -7.32
C GLN A 89 40.56 -38.62 -6.50
N GLN A 90 40.65 -38.22 -5.23
CA GLN A 90 39.47 -38.02 -4.38
C GLN A 90 38.70 -36.76 -4.75
N LEU A 91 39.40 -35.73 -5.25
CA LEU A 91 38.78 -34.53 -5.79
C LEU A 91 38.03 -34.83 -7.08
N ASP A 92 38.65 -35.58 -8.01
CA ASP A 92 38.01 -35.98 -9.28
C ASP A 92 36.76 -36.84 -9.06
N GLU A 93 36.80 -37.75 -8.09
CA GLU A 93 35.63 -38.57 -7.73
C GLU A 93 34.50 -37.71 -7.12
N LEU A 94 34.84 -36.72 -6.29
CA LEU A 94 33.87 -35.79 -5.73
C LEU A 94 33.27 -34.87 -6.81
N PHE A 95 34.08 -34.38 -7.75
CA PHE A 95 33.61 -33.61 -8.90
C PHE A 95 32.67 -34.44 -9.79
N THR A 96 33.01 -35.71 -10.04
CA THR A 96 32.16 -36.62 -10.81
C THR A 96 30.81 -36.84 -10.13
N ARG A 97 30.81 -37.08 -8.81
CA ARG A 97 29.56 -37.22 -8.01
C ARG A 97 28.73 -35.93 -7.97
N LEU A 98 29.38 -34.76 -7.89
CA LEU A 98 28.68 -33.47 -7.94
C LEU A 98 28.06 -33.22 -9.32
N GLN A 99 28.76 -33.58 -10.39
CA GLN A 99 28.28 -33.43 -11.76
C GLN A 99 27.10 -34.36 -12.05
N GLU A 100 27.13 -35.60 -11.56
CA GLU A 100 26.01 -36.55 -11.63
C GLU A 100 24.81 -36.10 -10.78
N ALA A 101 25.05 -35.58 -9.57
CA ALA A 101 24.00 -35.03 -8.71
C ALA A 101 23.34 -33.78 -9.34
N GLN A 102 24.12 -32.91 -9.98
CA GLN A 102 23.61 -31.73 -10.67
C GLN A 102 22.76 -32.09 -11.89
N ALA A 103 23.19 -33.07 -12.69
CA ALA A 103 22.39 -33.58 -13.81
C ALA A 103 21.05 -34.20 -13.33
N GLY A 104 21.06 -34.90 -12.20
CA GLY A 104 19.83 -35.44 -11.58
C GLY A 104 18.87 -34.36 -11.09
N ILE A 105 19.38 -33.26 -10.52
CA ILE A 105 18.58 -32.12 -10.05
C ILE A 105 17.96 -31.36 -11.24
N GLU A 106 18.73 -31.10 -12.30
CA GLU A 106 18.20 -30.44 -13.51
C GLU A 106 17.09 -31.26 -14.17
N LEU A 107 17.26 -32.58 -14.29
CA LEU A 107 16.22 -33.46 -14.80
C LEU A 107 14.96 -33.46 -13.92
N GLN A 108 15.12 -33.44 -12.60
CA GLN A 108 13.98 -33.36 -11.67
C GLN A 108 13.25 -32.01 -11.75
N GLN A 109 13.98 -30.92 -11.90
CA GLN A 109 13.41 -29.58 -12.08
C GLN A 109 12.62 -29.50 -13.40
N LEU A 110 13.19 -29.97 -14.50
CA LEU A 110 12.53 -30.00 -15.80
C LEU A 110 11.28 -30.89 -15.77
N ASN A 111 11.34 -32.06 -15.14
CA ASN A 111 10.19 -32.96 -15.00
C ASN A 111 9.08 -32.32 -14.15
N THR A 112 9.45 -31.57 -13.11
CA THR A 112 8.49 -30.82 -12.29
C THR A 112 7.85 -29.68 -13.09
N GLN A 113 8.61 -28.98 -13.92
CA GLN A 113 8.09 -27.93 -14.79
C GLN A 113 7.13 -28.49 -15.84
N LEU A 114 7.53 -29.55 -16.54
CA LEU A 114 6.69 -30.26 -17.52
C LEU A 114 5.39 -30.78 -16.91
N LYS A 115 5.44 -31.30 -15.67
CA LYS A 115 4.22 -31.70 -14.94
C LYS A 115 3.29 -30.53 -14.65
N ARG A 116 3.82 -29.36 -14.26
CA ARG A 116 3.01 -28.15 -14.03
C ARG A 116 2.36 -27.67 -15.32
N GLU A 117 3.10 -27.65 -16.42
CA GLU A 117 2.58 -27.27 -17.75
C GLU A 117 1.48 -28.23 -18.22
N LEU A 118 1.66 -29.53 -17.99
CA LEU A 118 0.65 -30.55 -18.33
C LEU A 118 -0.65 -30.36 -17.52
N VAL A 119 -0.54 -30.04 -16.23
CA VAL A 119 -1.70 -29.72 -15.38
C VAL A 119 -2.39 -28.45 -15.85
N ALA A 120 -1.64 -27.40 -16.18
CA ALA A 120 -2.20 -26.15 -16.70
C ALA A 120 -2.96 -26.36 -18.03
N LEU A 121 -2.43 -27.18 -18.94
CA LEU A 121 -3.08 -27.54 -20.20
C LEU A 121 -4.37 -28.36 -19.98
N GLN A 122 -4.36 -29.28 -19.01
CA GLN A 122 -5.56 -30.05 -18.66
C GLN A 122 -6.66 -29.17 -18.06
N ASP A 123 -6.30 -28.21 -17.21
CA ASP A 123 -7.25 -27.27 -16.62
C ASP A 123 -7.80 -26.29 -17.66
N TYR A 124 -6.97 -25.84 -18.60
CA TYR A 124 -7.42 -25.07 -19.76
C TYR A 124 -8.43 -25.87 -20.60
N LYS A 125 -8.17 -27.14 -20.87
CA LYS A 125 -9.09 -28.00 -21.61
C LYS A 125 -10.44 -28.17 -20.89
N LYS A 126 -10.42 -28.38 -19.56
CA LYS A 126 -11.66 -28.44 -18.75
C LYS A 126 -12.43 -27.13 -18.79
N LEU A 127 -11.74 -25.99 -18.74
CA LEU A 127 -12.37 -24.68 -18.87
C LEU A 127 -13.06 -24.54 -20.23
N VAL A 128 -12.38 -24.90 -21.31
CA VAL A 128 -12.93 -24.88 -22.68
C VAL A 128 -14.15 -25.81 -22.78
N ASP A 129 -14.10 -27.01 -22.18
CA ASP A 129 -15.25 -27.94 -22.17
C ASP A 129 -16.45 -27.38 -21.39
N VAL A 130 -16.21 -26.72 -20.24
CA VAL A 130 -17.26 -26.05 -19.46
C VAL A 130 -17.86 -24.88 -20.25
N LEU A 131 -17.02 -24.09 -20.93
CA LEU A 131 -17.48 -22.99 -21.79
C LEU A 131 -18.29 -23.50 -22.99
N ALA A 132 -17.85 -24.58 -23.64
CA ALA A 132 -18.55 -25.21 -24.75
C ALA A 132 -19.92 -25.76 -24.34
N ARG A 133 -20.02 -26.41 -23.17
CA ARG A 133 -21.30 -26.91 -22.61
C ARG A 133 -22.30 -25.79 -22.31
N ASN A 134 -21.82 -24.58 -22.03
CA ASN A 134 -22.65 -23.40 -21.79
C ASN A 134 -22.91 -22.58 -23.08
N GLY A 135 -22.66 -23.15 -24.26
CA GLY A 135 -22.98 -22.54 -25.55
C GLY A 135 -21.96 -21.52 -26.06
N LEU A 136 -20.75 -21.49 -25.50
CA LEU A 136 -19.71 -20.51 -25.82
C LEU A 136 -18.56 -21.15 -26.59
N ALA A 137 -18.89 -21.85 -27.67
CA ALA A 137 -17.92 -22.57 -28.50
C ALA A 137 -16.78 -21.66 -29.01
N ASN A 138 -17.00 -20.34 -29.05
CA ASN A 138 -16.00 -19.34 -29.39
C ASN A 138 -15.71 -18.50 -28.13
N GLY A 139 -14.87 -19.01 -27.23
CA GLY A 139 -14.48 -18.39 -25.95
C GLY A 139 -13.74 -17.05 -26.11
N THR A 140 -14.39 -16.06 -26.72
CA THR A 140 -13.89 -14.70 -26.81
C THR A 140 -13.90 -14.09 -25.41
N PRO A 141 -12.89 -13.28 -25.06
CA PRO A 141 -12.84 -12.60 -23.76
C PRO A 141 -14.12 -11.81 -23.44
N GLN A 142 -14.75 -11.21 -24.45
CA GLN A 142 -16.02 -10.47 -24.32
C GLN A 142 -17.22 -11.37 -23.99
N ALA A 143 -17.27 -12.59 -24.52
CA ALA A 143 -18.34 -13.54 -24.19
C ALA A 143 -18.23 -14.01 -22.73
N VAL A 144 -16.99 -14.26 -22.27
CA VAL A 144 -16.71 -14.61 -20.86
C VAL A 144 -17.07 -13.46 -19.93
N GLU A 145 -16.69 -12.23 -20.25
CA GLU A 145 -17.02 -11.03 -19.47
C GLU A 145 -18.54 -10.81 -19.38
N THR A 146 -19.25 -10.95 -20.50
CA THR A 146 -20.71 -10.85 -20.53
C THR A 146 -21.37 -11.89 -19.63
N LEU A 147 -20.82 -13.10 -19.57
CA LEU A 147 -21.32 -14.16 -18.70
C LEU A 147 -21.01 -13.95 -17.23
N LEU A 148 -19.81 -13.44 -16.91
CA LEU A 148 -19.48 -13.07 -15.54
C LEU A 148 -20.46 -12.00 -15.04
N ASN A 149 -20.74 -10.98 -15.84
CA ASN A 149 -21.73 -9.97 -15.53
C ASN A 149 -23.13 -10.57 -15.33
N LYS A 150 -23.57 -11.48 -16.23
CA LYS A 150 -24.86 -12.18 -16.09
C LYS A 150 -24.92 -13.06 -14.84
N ALA A 151 -23.84 -13.77 -14.53
CA ALA A 151 -23.75 -14.64 -13.35
C ALA A 151 -23.80 -13.81 -12.06
N GLU A 152 -23.11 -12.67 -12.02
CA GLU A 152 -23.17 -11.75 -10.89
C GLU A 152 -24.59 -11.21 -10.68
N LEU A 153 -25.27 -10.79 -11.75
CA LEU A 153 -26.67 -10.36 -11.69
C LEU A 153 -27.60 -11.47 -11.18
N ALA A 154 -27.44 -12.69 -11.70
CA ALA A 154 -28.24 -13.84 -11.27
C ALA A 154 -27.99 -14.20 -9.80
N MET A 155 -26.75 -14.09 -9.32
CA MET A 155 -26.42 -14.28 -7.90
C MET A 155 -27.06 -13.22 -7.00
N GLN A 156 -27.05 -11.95 -7.42
CA GLN A 156 -27.70 -10.85 -6.70
C GLN A 156 -29.22 -11.05 -6.64
N GLU A 157 -29.83 -11.47 -7.74
CA GLU A 157 -31.25 -11.79 -7.80
C GLU A 157 -31.59 -12.99 -6.89
N GLN A 158 -30.79 -14.05 -6.92
CA GLN A 158 -30.96 -15.21 -6.04
C GLN A 158 -30.91 -14.81 -4.56
N LYS A 159 -29.97 -13.93 -4.18
CA LYS A 159 -29.86 -13.40 -2.82
C LYS A 159 -31.11 -12.63 -2.43
N THR A 160 -31.62 -11.78 -3.33
CA THR A 160 -32.84 -11.00 -3.11
C THR A 160 -34.06 -11.90 -2.94
N LEU A 161 -34.22 -12.91 -3.80
CA LEU A 161 -35.32 -13.87 -3.70
C LEU A 161 -35.26 -14.69 -2.41
N LYS A 162 -34.07 -15.15 -1.99
CA LYS A 162 -33.89 -15.84 -0.71
C LYS A 162 -34.32 -14.97 0.48
N GLY A 163 -33.92 -13.70 0.49
CA GLY A 163 -34.33 -12.76 1.54
C GLY A 163 -35.84 -12.55 1.57
N ARG A 164 -36.47 -12.37 0.41
CA ARG A 164 -37.94 -12.25 0.30
C ARG A 164 -38.65 -13.51 0.79
N LEU A 165 -38.14 -14.69 0.45
CA LEU A 165 -38.70 -15.96 0.90
C LEU A 165 -38.58 -16.11 2.43
N ALA A 166 -37.42 -15.79 3.01
CA ALA A 166 -37.22 -15.78 4.46
C ALA A 166 -38.17 -14.79 5.16
N TYR A 167 -38.37 -13.60 4.59
CA TYR A 167 -39.35 -12.63 5.08
C TYR A 167 -40.78 -13.22 5.04
N MET A 168 -41.20 -13.78 3.89
CA MET A 168 -42.55 -14.35 3.73
C MET A 168 -42.80 -15.52 4.67
N GLN A 169 -41.82 -16.42 4.85
CA GLN A 169 -41.90 -17.54 5.81
C GLN A 169 -42.15 -17.04 7.24
N LYS A 170 -41.51 -15.94 7.64
CA LYS A 170 -41.74 -15.30 8.95
C LYS A 170 -43.10 -14.60 9.03
N LYS A 171 -43.58 -14.01 7.94
CA LYS A 171 -44.79 -13.17 7.86
C LYS A 171 -46.08 -13.93 7.53
N LEU A 172 -46.01 -15.21 7.18
CA LEU A 172 -47.17 -16.11 6.98
C LEU A 172 -48.06 -16.27 8.23
N GLN A 173 -47.72 -15.63 9.37
CA GLN A 173 -48.55 -15.53 10.57
C GLN A 173 -49.18 -14.15 10.82
N GLU A 174 -48.83 -13.10 10.05
CA GLU A 174 -49.36 -11.73 10.26
C GLU A 174 -49.65 -11.00 8.93
N ASN A 175 -50.89 -11.10 8.45
CA ASN A 175 -51.36 -10.46 7.22
C ASN A 175 -51.39 -8.91 7.34
N GLY A 176 -50.99 -8.20 6.28
CA GLY A 176 -51.30 -6.77 6.18
C GLY A 176 -50.51 -5.90 5.19
N LEU A 177 -49.63 -6.46 4.35
CA LEU A 177 -48.94 -5.68 3.30
C LEU A 177 -49.24 -6.27 1.93
N ASP A 178 -49.57 -5.41 0.97
CA ASP A 178 -49.96 -5.80 -0.40
C ASP A 178 -48.79 -6.36 -1.21
N HIS A 179 -47.57 -5.96 -0.87
CA HIS A 179 -46.34 -6.34 -1.58
C HIS A 179 -45.23 -6.67 -0.58
N PRO A 180 -44.32 -7.62 -0.89
CA PRO A 180 -43.15 -7.89 -0.06
C PRO A 180 -42.12 -6.75 -0.13
N PRO A 181 -41.20 -6.66 0.85
CA PRO A 181 -40.04 -5.77 0.77
C PRO A 181 -39.20 -6.08 -0.46
N CYS A 182 -38.72 -5.04 -1.15
CA CYS A 182 -37.76 -5.23 -2.24
C CYS A 182 -36.44 -5.85 -1.75
N TRP A 183 -36.01 -5.49 -0.54
CA TRP A 183 -34.84 -6.05 0.13
C TRP A 183 -35.17 -6.56 1.52
N ALA A 184 -34.73 -7.78 1.78
CA ALA A 184 -34.74 -8.40 3.10
C ALA A 184 -33.45 -9.20 3.28
N ASP A 185 -32.99 -9.27 4.52
CA ASP A 185 -31.84 -10.07 4.89
C ASP A 185 -32.09 -11.55 4.64
N THR A 186 -31.09 -12.24 4.10
CA THR A 186 -31.23 -13.64 3.66
C THR A 186 -31.35 -14.65 4.79
N GLN A 187 -30.88 -14.30 6.01
CA GLN A 187 -30.87 -15.22 7.14
C GLN A 187 -32.05 -14.97 8.07
N SER A 188 -32.25 -13.71 8.46
CA SER A 188 -33.27 -13.29 9.43
C SER A 188 -34.61 -12.94 8.79
N GLY A 189 -34.64 -12.72 7.46
CA GLY A 189 -35.79 -12.15 6.77
C GLY A 189 -36.10 -10.71 7.19
N ALA A 190 -35.20 -10.03 7.92
CA ALA A 190 -35.45 -8.65 8.36
C ALA A 190 -35.47 -7.69 7.16
N VAL A 191 -36.37 -6.70 7.21
CA VAL A 191 -36.47 -5.68 6.16
C VAL A 191 -35.21 -4.82 6.13
N GLU A 192 -34.68 -4.61 4.93
CA GLU A 192 -33.55 -3.70 4.69
C GLU A 192 -34.07 -2.41 4.05
N TYR A 193 -33.58 -1.28 4.54
CA TYR A 193 -34.12 0.03 4.23
C TYR A 193 -33.30 0.71 3.14
N LEU A 194 -33.99 1.37 2.22
CA LEU A 194 -33.34 2.13 1.15
C LEU A 194 -32.87 3.50 1.67
N TYR A 195 -33.74 4.22 2.39
CA TYR A 195 -33.43 5.56 2.89
C TYR A 195 -33.79 5.77 4.35
N ASN A 196 -33.07 6.70 4.98
CA ASN A 196 -33.50 7.41 6.16
C ASN A 196 -33.97 8.80 5.70
N ILE A 197 -35.21 9.16 6.06
CA ILE A 197 -35.84 10.41 5.67
C ILE A 197 -36.12 11.22 6.94
N THR A 198 -35.54 12.42 7.01
CA THR A 198 -35.85 13.39 8.06
C THR A 198 -36.81 14.43 7.50
N LEU A 199 -37.97 14.59 8.14
CA LEU A 199 -38.97 15.60 7.80
C LEU A 199 -38.63 16.92 8.50
N TYR A 200 -38.73 18.02 7.77
CA TYR A 200 -38.71 19.39 8.27
C TYR A 200 -39.99 20.11 7.83
N GLU A 201 -40.19 21.36 8.22
CA GLU A 201 -41.45 22.08 7.95
C GLU A 201 -41.92 22.06 6.48
N ASN A 202 -41.00 22.31 5.54
CA ASN A 202 -41.34 22.44 4.11
C ASN A 202 -40.49 21.55 3.19
N LYS A 203 -39.64 20.69 3.76
CA LYS A 203 -38.66 19.89 3.01
C LYS A 203 -38.29 18.62 3.75
N MET A 204 -37.78 17.66 3.01
CA MET A 204 -37.31 16.37 3.50
C MET A 204 -35.85 16.21 3.16
N ARG A 205 -35.05 15.73 4.11
CA ARG A 205 -33.66 15.30 3.83
C ARG A 205 -33.63 13.79 3.71
N ILE A 206 -33.11 13.29 2.60
CA ILE A 206 -33.02 11.88 2.28
C ILE A 206 -31.56 11.45 2.38
N VAL A 207 -31.29 10.39 3.14
CA VAL A 207 -29.94 9.84 3.31
C VAL A 207 -29.98 8.34 3.03
N ALA A 208 -28.92 7.81 2.43
CA ALA A 208 -28.77 6.37 2.24
C ALA A 208 -28.93 5.61 3.57
N ALA A 209 -29.69 4.51 3.54
CA ALA A 209 -29.85 3.59 4.67
C ALA A 209 -29.53 2.13 4.33
N TRP A 210 -29.16 1.88 3.07
CA TRP A 210 -28.86 0.54 2.59
C TRP A 210 -27.55 0.02 3.20
N PRO A 211 -27.49 -1.28 3.54
CA PRO A 211 -26.25 -1.91 4.00
C PRO A 211 -25.25 -2.06 2.85
N GLU A 212 -23.96 -2.24 3.18
CA GLU A 212 -22.86 -2.31 2.22
C GLU A 212 -23.09 -3.37 1.13
N HIS A 213 -23.63 -4.54 1.49
CA HIS A 213 -23.90 -5.62 0.54
C HIS A 213 -25.03 -5.34 -0.46
N ARG A 214 -25.76 -4.23 -0.30
CA ARG A 214 -26.80 -3.77 -1.24
C ARG A 214 -26.33 -2.66 -2.16
N LYS A 215 -25.10 -2.16 -2.00
CA LYS A 215 -24.56 -1.12 -2.89
C LYS A 215 -24.54 -1.55 -4.36
N ALA A 216 -24.22 -2.82 -4.63
CA ALA A 216 -24.20 -3.33 -6.00
C ALA A 216 -25.60 -3.32 -6.65
N ASP A 217 -26.63 -3.65 -5.88
CA ASP A 217 -28.03 -3.67 -6.32
C ASP A 217 -28.53 -2.29 -6.77
N LEU A 218 -27.93 -1.18 -6.31
CA LEU A 218 -28.32 0.18 -6.69
C LEU A 218 -28.19 0.44 -8.20
N ARG A 219 -27.26 -0.25 -8.87
CA ARG A 219 -27.09 -0.15 -10.33
C ARG A 219 -28.33 -0.63 -11.09
N LEU A 220 -29.14 -1.46 -10.45
CA LEU A 220 -30.37 -2.03 -11.03
C LEU A 220 -31.59 -1.17 -10.76
N ILE A 221 -31.54 -0.29 -9.74
CA ILE A 221 -32.68 0.50 -9.30
C ILE A 221 -32.52 1.93 -9.84
N PRO A 222 -33.39 2.37 -10.78
CA PRO A 222 -33.29 3.69 -11.39
C PRO A 222 -33.31 4.81 -10.35
N ASP A 223 -32.35 5.72 -10.47
CA ASP A 223 -32.22 6.94 -9.67
C ASP A 223 -32.12 6.74 -8.14
N ALA A 224 -31.93 5.50 -7.66
CA ALA A 224 -31.85 5.20 -6.24
C ALA A 224 -30.71 5.94 -5.54
N GLU A 225 -29.55 5.99 -6.18
CA GLU A 225 -28.38 6.68 -5.64
C GLU A 225 -28.52 8.21 -5.70
N LYS A 226 -29.15 8.76 -6.75
CA LYS A 226 -29.30 10.21 -6.94
C LYS A 226 -30.15 10.88 -5.87
N LEU A 227 -31.15 10.16 -5.35
CA LEU A 227 -32.04 10.68 -4.31
C LEU A 227 -31.36 10.70 -2.93
N ALA A 228 -30.33 9.88 -2.72
CA ALA A 228 -29.58 9.88 -1.47
C ALA A 228 -28.72 11.16 -1.35
N GLY A 229 -28.79 11.80 -0.20
CA GLY A 229 -28.15 13.09 0.07
C GLY A 229 -28.98 14.30 -0.35
N ALA A 230 -30.09 14.10 -1.07
CA ALA A 230 -30.92 15.19 -1.55
C ALA A 230 -31.77 15.80 -0.42
N THR A 231 -32.03 17.10 -0.54
CA THR A 231 -33.08 17.79 0.24
C THR A 231 -34.16 18.24 -0.73
N VAL A 232 -35.38 17.74 -0.54
CA VAL A 232 -36.47 17.86 -1.52
C VAL A 232 -37.77 18.33 -0.89
N THR A 233 -38.56 19.08 -1.64
CA THR A 233 -39.97 19.33 -1.32
C THR A 233 -40.84 18.13 -1.74
N VAL A 234 -42.11 18.11 -1.33
CA VAL A 234 -43.08 17.07 -1.76
C VAL A 234 -43.19 16.99 -3.29
N ALA A 235 -43.25 18.14 -3.97
CA ALA A 235 -43.35 18.18 -5.44
C ALA A 235 -42.07 17.66 -6.14
N GLN A 236 -40.90 17.85 -5.53
CA GLN A 236 -39.65 17.30 -6.03
C GLN A 236 -39.57 15.80 -5.78
N LEU A 237 -39.95 15.34 -4.57
CA LEU A 237 -40.02 13.91 -4.24
C LEU A 237 -40.86 13.16 -5.26
N ASN A 238 -42.09 13.60 -5.51
CA ASN A 238 -43.03 12.95 -6.44
C ASN A 238 -42.43 12.76 -7.85
N ARG A 239 -41.69 13.76 -8.35
CA ARG A 239 -41.06 13.67 -9.67
C ARG A 239 -39.85 12.76 -9.69
N GLN A 240 -39.00 12.86 -8.67
CA GLN A 240 -37.71 12.14 -8.63
C GLN A 240 -37.88 10.67 -8.26
N VAL A 241 -38.91 10.31 -7.48
CA VAL A 241 -39.15 8.93 -7.06
C VAL A 241 -39.90 8.09 -8.10
N ALA A 242 -40.56 8.73 -9.07
CA ALA A 242 -41.42 8.04 -10.03
C ALA A 242 -40.72 6.88 -10.78
N PRO A 243 -39.46 7.02 -11.26
CA PRO A 243 -38.74 5.92 -11.91
C PRO A 243 -38.47 4.75 -10.96
N LEU A 244 -38.04 5.04 -9.73
CA LEU A 244 -37.79 4.06 -8.68
C LEU A 244 -39.07 3.31 -8.30
N PHE A 245 -40.17 4.03 -8.17
CA PHE A 245 -41.47 3.44 -7.87
C PHE A 245 -41.97 2.54 -9.01
N ALA A 246 -41.84 3.00 -10.26
CA ALA A 246 -42.18 2.19 -11.43
C ALA A 246 -41.38 0.88 -11.48
N TRP A 247 -40.08 0.95 -11.19
CA TRP A 247 -39.22 -0.23 -11.07
C TRP A 247 -39.72 -1.19 -10.00
N SER A 248 -40.04 -0.70 -8.79
CA SER A 248 -40.51 -1.57 -7.69
C SER A 248 -41.82 -2.28 -8.03
N LYS A 249 -42.74 -1.60 -8.73
CA LYS A 249 -43.99 -2.20 -9.23
C LYS A 249 -43.72 -3.31 -10.25
N ALA A 250 -42.82 -3.07 -11.21
CA ALA A 250 -42.43 -4.08 -12.19
C ALA A 250 -41.80 -5.33 -11.54
N HIS A 251 -41.17 -5.17 -10.38
CA HIS A 251 -40.54 -6.25 -9.61
C HIS A 251 -41.44 -6.80 -8.48
N ASN A 252 -42.73 -6.44 -8.48
CA ASN A 252 -43.75 -6.87 -7.52
C ASN A 252 -43.31 -6.73 -6.05
N CYS A 253 -42.65 -5.62 -5.72
CA CYS A 253 -42.16 -5.34 -4.37
C CYS A 253 -42.33 -3.86 -4.00
N ARG A 254 -42.14 -3.55 -2.72
CA ARG A 254 -42.12 -2.17 -2.21
C ARG A 254 -40.85 -1.90 -1.42
N HIS A 255 -40.19 -0.77 -1.68
CA HIS A 255 -39.04 -0.34 -0.88
C HIS A 255 -39.48 0.20 0.48
N PHE A 256 -38.68 -0.07 1.50
CA PHE A 256 -38.89 0.45 2.84
C PHE A 256 -37.97 1.63 3.14
N VAL A 257 -38.50 2.60 3.88
CA VAL A 257 -37.76 3.78 4.34
C VAL A 257 -37.97 3.97 5.84
N ARG A 258 -36.95 4.47 6.52
CA ARG A 258 -37.07 4.94 7.91
C ARG A 258 -37.41 6.42 7.89
N ILE A 259 -38.37 6.83 8.71
CA ILE A 259 -38.84 8.22 8.75
C ILE A 259 -38.75 8.71 10.18
N LYS A 260 -38.22 9.91 10.35
CA LYS A 260 -38.27 10.69 11.58
C LYS A 260 -38.55 12.15 11.25
N ASP A 261 -39.04 12.90 12.21
CA ASP A 261 -39.22 14.34 12.11
C ASP A 261 -38.18 15.10 12.93
N ASP A 262 -37.87 16.30 12.48
CA ASP A 262 -37.15 17.29 13.27
C ASP A 262 -38.07 17.89 14.34
N SER A 263 -37.51 18.26 15.50
CA SER A 263 -38.29 18.77 16.64
C SER A 263 -39.10 20.03 16.34
N MET A 264 -38.74 20.77 15.30
CA MET A 264 -39.45 21.99 14.86
C MET A 264 -40.53 21.71 13.82
N THR A 265 -40.75 20.46 13.41
CA THR A 265 -41.72 20.10 12.38
C THR A 265 -43.14 20.15 12.92
N SER A 266 -44.02 20.93 12.28
CA SER A 266 -45.42 20.98 12.64
C SER A 266 -46.15 19.67 12.32
N LYS A 267 -47.21 19.36 13.08
CA LYS A 267 -48.05 18.18 12.85
C LYS A 267 -48.68 18.16 11.45
N GLU A 268 -48.98 19.33 10.91
CA GLU A 268 -49.53 19.47 9.55
C GLU A 268 -48.49 19.16 8.49
N ALA A 269 -47.29 19.75 8.62
CA ALA A 269 -46.15 19.46 7.75
C ALA A 269 -45.79 17.97 7.76
N PHE A 270 -45.77 17.36 8.95
CA PHE A 270 -45.54 15.94 9.13
C PHE A 270 -46.53 15.09 8.34
N LYS A 271 -47.84 15.30 8.55
CA LYS A 271 -48.90 14.51 7.87
C LYS A 271 -48.84 14.65 6.36
N ARG A 272 -48.67 15.88 5.86
CA ARG A 272 -48.59 16.16 4.42
C ARG A 272 -47.42 15.43 3.76
N GLN A 273 -46.24 15.48 4.37
CA GLN A 273 -45.04 14.83 3.84
C GLN A 273 -45.10 13.31 3.99
N MET A 274 -45.62 12.82 5.12
CA MET A 274 -45.81 11.40 5.35
C MET A 274 -46.70 10.76 4.29
N LEU A 275 -47.85 11.39 3.98
CA LEU A 275 -48.76 10.91 2.95
C LEU A 275 -48.08 10.81 1.57
N ALA A 276 -47.23 11.79 1.25
CA ALA A 276 -46.48 11.77 -0.01
C ALA A 276 -45.44 10.63 -0.04
N ILE A 277 -44.78 10.32 1.07
CA ILE A 277 -43.82 9.22 1.15
C ILE A 277 -44.53 7.85 1.04
N GLU A 278 -45.65 7.69 1.74
CA GLU A 278 -46.43 6.43 1.75
C GLU A 278 -47.00 6.07 0.38
N ALA A 279 -47.20 7.04 -0.51
CA ALA A 279 -47.60 6.78 -1.88
C ALA A 279 -46.57 5.95 -2.66
N TYR A 280 -45.29 5.95 -2.25
CA TYR A 280 -44.20 5.27 -2.97
C TYR A 280 -43.45 4.22 -2.16
N PHE A 281 -43.45 4.32 -0.84
CA PHE A 281 -42.65 3.50 0.06
C PHE A 281 -43.47 2.95 1.21
N TYR A 282 -43.04 1.82 1.76
CA TYR A 282 -43.44 1.44 3.12
C TYR A 282 -42.55 2.11 4.15
N LYS A 283 -43.14 2.45 5.28
CA LYS A 283 -42.47 3.24 6.32
C LYS A 283 -42.16 2.43 7.57
N TYR A 284 -41.06 2.79 8.20
CA TYR A 284 -40.80 2.54 9.61
C TYR A 284 -40.60 3.89 10.31
N LEU A 285 -41.50 4.21 11.23
CA LEU A 285 -41.47 5.47 11.96
C LEU A 285 -40.51 5.32 13.14
N GLN A 286 -39.39 6.05 13.10
CA GLN A 286 -38.44 6.11 14.20
C GLN A 286 -38.99 7.07 15.24
N ARG A 287 -39.08 6.61 16.49
CA ARG A 287 -39.42 7.45 17.64
C ARG A 287 -38.19 8.21 18.13
#